data_AF-A0A3D5YHJ4-F1
#
_entry.id   AF-A0A3D5YHJ4-F1
#
_cell.length_a   1.000
_cell.length_b   1.000
_cell.length_c   1.000
_cell.angle_alpha   90.00
_cell.angle_beta   90.00
_cell.angle_gamma   90.00
#
_symmetry.space_group_name_H-M   'P 1'
#
loop_
_entity.id
_entity.type
_entity.pdbx_description
1 polymer ?
#
loop_
_entity_poly.entity_id
_entity_poly.type
_entity_poly.pdbx_seq_one_letter_code
_entity_poly.pdbx_strand_id
1 'polypeptide(L)' 'MQSVFLNREKSSGITIMKMDKGMDTGDMIDIKQTKLHFDRTCKDLIERMKSE' A
#
# COMPACT_ATOMS: atom_id res chain seq x y z
N MET A 1 2.38 6.50 2.24
CA MET A 1 2.35 5.39 3.23
C MET A 1 1.99 5.85 4.64
N GLN A 2 2.62 6.90 5.20
CA GLN A 2 2.30 7.37 6.57
C GLN A 2 0.80 7.67 6.79
N SER A 3 0.10 8.15 5.75
CA SER A 3 -1.34 8.43 5.77
C SER A 3 -2.19 7.26 6.26
N VAL A 4 -1.84 6.00 5.95
CA VAL A 4 -2.62 4.83 6.38
C VAL A 4 -2.62 4.66 7.91
N PHE A 5 -1.53 5.07 8.59
CA PHE A 5 -1.46 5.05 10.04
C PHE A 5 -2.17 6.25 10.67
N LEU A 6 -2.01 7.44 10.08
CA LEU A 6 -2.66 8.67 10.55
C LEU A 6 -4.19 8.55 10.47
N ASN A 7 -4.71 7.95 9.41
CA ASN A 7 -6.14 7.75 9.19
C ASN A 7 -6.70 6.51 9.92
N ARG A 8 -5.85 5.75 10.62
CA ARG A 8 -6.23 4.48 11.27
C ARG A 8 -6.88 3.48 10.30
N GLU A 9 -6.34 3.37 9.09
CA GLU A 9 -6.77 2.39 8.10
C GLU A 9 -6.51 0.96 8.58
N LYS A 10 -7.44 0.05 8.33
CA LYS A 10 -7.30 -1.36 8.75
C LYS A 10 -6.41 -2.18 7.82
N SER A 11 -6.15 -1.69 6.62
CA SER A 11 -5.37 -2.37 5.59
C SER A 11 -4.70 -1.40 4.64
N SER A 12 -3.60 -1.83 4.04
CA SER A 12 -2.98 -1.20 2.88
C SER A 12 -2.61 -2.30 1.88
N GLY A 13 -1.85 -2.01 0.82
CA GLY A 13 -1.49 -3.02 -0.16
C GLY A 13 -0.62 -2.49 -1.27
N ILE A 14 -0.26 -3.40 -2.17
CA ILE A 14 0.44 -3.10 -3.42
C ILE A 14 -0.55 -3.35 -4.56
N THR A 15 -0.62 -2.42 -5.50
CA THR A 15 -1.44 -2.54 -6.70
C THR A 15 -0.53 -2.56 -7.91
N ILE A 16 -0.71 -3.56 -8.78
CA ILE A 16 -0.11 -3.58 -10.11
C ILE A 16 -1.11 -2.91 -11.03
N MET A 17 -0.68 -1.87 -11.74
CA MET A 17 -1.54 -1.08 -12.63
C MET A 17 -0.81 -0.74 -13.92
N LYS A 18 -1.58 -0.41 -14.96
CA LYS A 18 -1.05 0.15 -16.20
C LYS A 18 -0.57 1.58 -15.96
N MET A 19 0.46 1.98 -16.70
CA MET A 19 0.85 3.39 -16.78
C MET A 19 -0.10 4.13 -17.71
N ASP A 20 -0.44 5.36 -17.37
CA ASP A 20 -1.20 6.27 -18.22
C ASP A 20 -0.59 7.70 -18.14
N LYS A 21 -1.34 8.72 -18.55
CA LYS A 21 -0.87 10.12 -18.50
C LYS A 21 -0.82 10.68 -17.08
N GLY A 22 -1.53 10.07 -16.13
CA GLY A 22 -1.57 10.51 -14.74
C GLY A 22 -0.60 9.72 -13.87
N MET A 23 -0.51 10.12 -12.61
CA MET A 23 0.27 9.41 -11.60
C MET A 23 -0.68 8.47 -10.85
N ASP A 24 -0.43 7.17 -10.94
CA ASP A 24 -1.21 6.10 -10.30
C ASP A 24 -2.70 6.05 -10.72
N THR A 25 -3.02 6.39 -11.98
CA THR A 25 -4.42 6.43 -12.48
C THR A 25 -4.79 5.40 -13.53
N GLY A 26 -3.83 4.65 -14.08
CA GLY A 26 -4.12 3.64 -15.09
C GLY A 26 -4.85 2.41 -14.54
N ASP A 27 -5.39 1.60 -15.45
CA ASP A 27 -6.22 0.44 -15.08
C ASP A 27 -5.48 -0.55 -14.17
N MET A 28 -6.15 -0.96 -13.10
CA MET A 28 -5.64 -1.97 -12.16
C MET A 28 -5.61 -3.35 -12.83
N ILE A 29 -4.50 -4.06 -12.63
CA ILE A 29 -4.29 -5.43 -13.10
C ILE A 29 -4.48 -6.41 -11.94
N ASP A 30 -3.87 -6.12 -10.78
CA ASP A 30 -3.94 -6.97 -9.59
C ASP A 30 -3.70 -6.17 -8.30
N ILE A 31 -4.19 -6.68 -7.16
CA ILE A 31 -4.09 -6.05 -5.85
C ILE A 31 -3.71 -7.09 -4.80
N LYS A 32 -2.61 -6.83 -4.08
CA LYS A 32 -2.19 -7.60 -2.91
C LYS A 32 -2.44 -6.81 -1.64
N GLN A 33 -3.53 -7.14 -0.95
CA GLN A 33 -3.93 -6.47 0.29
C GLN A 33 -3.17 -7.02 1.50
N THR A 34 -2.74 -6.12 2.38
CA THR A 34 -2.04 -6.39 3.63
C THR A 34 -2.79 -5.77 4.80
N LYS A 35 -3.12 -6.60 5.80
CA LYS A 35 -3.74 -6.13 7.03
C LYS A 35 -2.74 -5.31 7.85
N LEU A 36 -3.16 -4.16 8.35
CA LEU A 36 -2.36 -3.31 9.22
C LEU A 36 -2.62 -3.66 10.68
N HIS A 37 -1.53 -3.66 11.45
CA HIS A 37 -1.58 -3.75 12.90
C HIS A 37 -0.87 -2.51 13.45
N PHE A 38 -1.55 -1.79 14.36
CA PHE A 38 -1.10 -0.49 14.87
C PHE A 38 -0.01 -0.57 15.94
N ASP A 39 0.44 -1.77 16.26
CA ASP A 39 1.68 -2.04 16.99
C ASP A 39 2.92 -1.87 16.09
N ARG A 40 2.74 -1.70 14.77
CA ARG A 40 3.82 -1.54 13.78
C ARG A 40 4.03 -0.09 13.37
N THR A 41 5.25 0.21 12.95
CA THR A 41 5.64 1.51 12.40
C THR A 41 5.50 1.57 10.88
N CYS A 42 5.60 2.78 10.32
CA CYS A 42 5.70 2.95 8.87
C CYS A 42 6.90 2.20 8.27
N LYS A 43 8.01 2.11 9.00
CA LYS A 43 9.21 1.41 8.53
C LYS A 43 8.94 -0.08 8.34
N ASP A 44 8.26 -0.71 9.28
CA ASP A 44 7.92 -2.13 9.21
C ASP A 44 7.03 -2.45 8.00
N LEU A 45 6.11 -1.53 7.66
CA LEU A 45 5.27 -1.67 6.48
C LEU A 45 6.07 -1.54 5.18
N ILE A 46 7.02 -0.60 5.12
CA ILE A 46 7.92 -0.43 3.95
C ILE A 46 8.77 -1.69 3.75
N GLU A 47 9.40 -2.19 4.81
CA GLU A 47 10.23 -3.41 4.78
C GLU A 47 9.42 -4.61 4.29
N ARG A 48 8.20 -4.79 4.81
CA ARG A 48 7.32 -5.85 4.35
C ARG A 48 7.01 -5.73 2.87
N MET A 49 6.56 -4.57 2.40
CA MET A 49 6.19 -4.36 1.00
C MET A 49 7.36 -4.61 0.03
N LYS A 50 8.61 -4.39 0.45
CA LYS A 50 9.80 -4.73 -0.35
C LYS A 50 10.06 -6.23 -0.47
N SER A 51 9.57 -7.02 0.47
CA SER A 51 9.76 -8.49 0.51
C SER A 51 8.62 -9.28 -0.14
N GLU A 52 7.53 -8.61 -0.54
CA GLU A 52 6.35 -9.23 -1.16
C GLU A 52 6.52 -9.50 -2.65
#